data_AF-A0AB34GQ65-F1
#
_entry.id   AF-A0AB34GQ65-F1
#
_cell.length_a   1.000
_cell.length_b   1.000
_cell.length_c   1.000
_cell.angle_alpha   90.00
_cell.angle_beta   90.00
_cell.angle_gamma   90.00
#
_symmetry.space_group_name_H-M   'P 1'
#
loop_
_entity.id
_entity.type
_entity.pdbx_description
1 polymer ?
#
loop_
_entity_poly.entity_id
_entity_poly.type
_entity_poly.pdbx_seq_one_letter_code
_entity_poly.pdbx_strand_id
1 'polypeptide(L)'
;MLELLKFDQKQLRSVLNNLKGDKFIKCRMRVETAADGKTTHHNHYFINYRTLVNVVKYKLDHMRRRTETDERDFTNWASFKCPICSSTFTDLEDNQLFDPMTGTFRCTFCHTEVEEDESAMPKKDAHTLLARFNEQTEPIYALL
;
A
#
# COMPACT_ATOMS: atom_id res chain seq x y z
N MET A 1 -9.36 9.51 30.45
CA MET A 1 -8.97 9.75 29.04
C MET A 1 -9.90 10.77 28.37
N LEU A 2 -11.23 10.62 28.50
CA LEU A 2 -12.20 11.62 28.03
C LEU A 2 -12.00 13.01 28.66
N GLU A 3 -11.87 13.09 29.99
CA GLU A 3 -11.67 14.37 30.69
C GLU A 3 -10.32 15.03 30.38
N LEU A 4 -9.28 14.22 30.14
CA LEU A 4 -7.93 14.70 29.84
C LEU A 4 -7.82 15.29 28.43
N LEU A 5 -8.42 14.62 27.43
CA LEU A 5 -8.29 15.00 26.03
C LEU A 5 -9.42 15.90 25.53
N LYS A 6 -10.50 16.05 26.31
CA LYS A 6 -11.70 16.82 25.95
C LYS A 6 -12.31 16.42 24.59
N PHE A 7 -12.10 15.17 24.15
CA PHE A 7 -12.73 14.63 22.96
C PHE A 7 -14.18 14.26 23.20
N ASP A 8 -15.00 14.32 22.14
CA ASP A 8 -16.29 13.66 22.14
C ASP A 8 -16.12 12.13 22.26
N GLN A 9 -17.06 11.49 22.96
CA GLN A 9 -16.99 10.07 23.29
C GLN A 9 -16.98 9.19 22.04
N LYS A 10 -17.70 9.58 20.97
CA LYS A 10 -17.71 8.85 19.70
C LYS A 10 -16.37 8.96 18.98
N GLN A 11 -15.80 10.16 18.93
CA GLN A 11 -14.49 10.39 18.31
C GLN A 11 -13.39 9.61 19.02
N LEU A 12 -13.35 9.67 20.35
CA LEU A 12 -12.37 8.91 21.13
C LEU A 12 -12.50 7.40 20.87
N ARG A 13 -13.72 6.87 20.81
CA ARG A 13 -13.95 5.45 20.52
C ARG A 13 -13.47 5.06 19.12
N SER A 14 -13.67 5.92 18.13
CA SER A 14 -13.19 5.69 16.75
C SER A 14 -11.66 5.58 16.72
N VAL A 15 -10.94 6.54 17.31
CA VAL A 15 -9.48 6.54 17.37
C VAL A 15 -8.95 5.31 18.11
N LEU A 16 -9.54 4.96 19.26
CA LEU A 16 -9.14 3.77 20.02
C LEU A 16 -9.40 2.47 19.26
N ASN A 17 -10.47 2.39 18.48
CA ASN A 17 -10.76 1.23 17.65
C ASN A 17 -9.73 1.09 16.51
N ASN A 18 -9.34 2.20 15.88
CA ASN A 18 -8.29 2.20 14.85
C ASN A 18 -6.95 1.73 15.44
N LEU A 19 -6.51 2.32 16.56
CA LEU A 19 -5.27 1.92 17.24
C LEU A 19 -5.28 0.45 17.68
N LYS A 20 -6.44 -0.08 18.08
CA LYS A 20 -6.60 -1.49 18.43
C LYS A 20 -6.59 -2.38 17.19
N GLY A 21 -7.23 -1.97 16.09
CA GLY A 21 -7.25 -2.67 14.81
C GLY A 21 -5.85 -2.79 14.20
N ASP A 22 -5.07 -1.71 14.27
CA ASP A 22 -3.66 -1.67 13.88
C ASP A 22 -2.72 -2.34 14.88
N LYS A 23 -3.22 -2.90 15.99
CA LYS A 23 -2.46 -3.60 17.03
C LYS A 23 -1.41 -2.74 17.75
N PHE A 24 -1.53 -1.41 17.72
CA PHE A 24 -0.68 -0.49 18.50
C PHE A 24 -0.97 -0.58 20.01
N ILE A 25 -2.24 -0.77 20.36
CA ILE A 25 -2.69 -0.83 21.76
C ILE A 25 -3.47 -2.12 22.03
N LYS A 26 -3.36 -2.62 23.27
CA LYS A 26 -4.23 -3.66 23.81
C LYS A 26 -5.16 -3.04 24.86
N CYS A 27 -6.37 -3.58 24.94
CA CYS A 27 -7.37 -3.17 25.91
C CYS A 27 -7.62 -4.34 26.86
N ARG A 28 -7.58 -4.05 28.17
CA ARG A 28 -7.96 -4.98 29.23
C ARG A 28 -9.11 -4.35 30.01
N MET A 29 -10.28 -4.97 29.93
CA MET A 29 -11.42 -4.56 30.75
C MET A 29 -11.19 -5.06 32.17
N ARG A 30 -11.29 -4.16 33.14
CA ARG A 30 -11.37 -4.49 34.56
C ARG A 30 -12.75 -4.13 35.06
N VAL A 31 -13.28 -4.99 35.91
CA VAL A 31 -14.54 -4.78 36.59
C VAL A 31 -14.19 -4.35 38.00
N GLU A 32 -14.64 -3.17 38.39
CA GLU A 32 -14.47 -2.64 39.73
C GLU A 32 -15.85 -2.54 40.37
N THR A 33 -16.03 -3.19 41.52
CA THR A 33 -17.25 -3.06 42.32
C THR A 33 -17.03 -1.94 43.30
N ALA A 34 -17.69 -0.81 43.12
CA ALA A 34 -17.63 0.31 44.04
C ALA A 34 -18.25 -0.08 45.40
N ALA A 35 -17.90 0.66 46.46
CA ALA A 35 -18.45 0.45 47.82
C ALA A 35 -19.99 0.57 47.89
N ASP A 36 -20.61 1.21 46.90
CA ASP A 36 -22.06 1.36 46.71
C ASP A 36 -22.72 0.13 46.04
N GLY A 37 -21.98 -0.97 45.85
CA GLY A 37 -22.46 -2.20 45.19
C GLY A 37 -22.62 -2.11 43.67
N LYS A 38 -22.45 -0.92 43.08
CA LYS A 38 -22.47 -0.71 41.63
C LYS A 38 -21.19 -1.24 41.00
N THR A 39 -21.38 -2.07 39.98
CA THR A 39 -20.29 -2.68 39.20
C THR A 39 -19.97 -1.77 38.02
N THR A 40 -18.76 -1.22 37.94
CA THR A 40 -18.30 -0.38 36.82
C THR A 40 -17.25 -1.11 35.97
N HIS A 41 -17.39 -0.98 34.66
CA HIS A 41 -16.44 -1.54 33.70
C HIS A 41 -15.44 -0.47 33.26
N HIS A 42 -14.17 -0.68 33.57
CA HIS A 42 -13.08 0.23 33.23
C HIS A 42 -12.13 -0.41 32.21
N ASN A 43 -12.07 0.17 31.02
CA ASN A 43 -11.15 -0.24 29.96
C ASN A 43 -9.77 0.38 30.18
N HIS A 44 -8.78 -0.47 30.48
CA HIS A 44 -7.39 -0.08 30.62
C HIS A 44 -6.65 -0.36 29.30
N TYR A 45 -6.06 0.67 28.72
CA TYR A 45 -5.27 0.57 27.48
C TYR A 45 -3.79 0.53 27.80
N PHE A 46 -3.04 -0.36 27.15
CA PHE A 46 -1.59 -0.47 27.31
C PHE A 46 -0.91 -0.81 25.99
N ILE A 47 0.37 -0.43 25.87
CA ILE A 47 1.19 -0.71 24.70
C ILE A 47 2.00 -1.98 24.96
N ASN A 48 1.92 -2.94 24.04
CA ASN A 48 2.82 -4.09 24.05
C ASN A 48 3.96 -3.83 23.07
N TYR A 49 5.11 -3.39 23.58
CA TYR A 49 6.25 -2.97 22.76
C TYR A 49 6.74 -4.07 21.80
N ARG A 50 6.74 -5.34 22.23
CA ARG A 50 7.11 -6.46 21.35
C ARG A 50 6.17 -6.60 20.16
N THR A 51 4.87 -6.49 20.40
CA THR A 51 3.86 -6.56 19.34
C THR A 51 3.97 -5.34 18.42
N LEU A 52 4.17 -4.16 19.01
CA LEU A 52 4.32 -2.91 18.29
C LEU A 52 5.48 -2.97 17.29
N VAL A 53 6.68 -3.34 17.74
CA VAL A 53 7.88 -3.46 16.90
C VAL A 53 7.62 -4.44 15.74
N ASN A 54 7.00 -5.58 16.02
CA ASN A 54 6.67 -6.56 14.98
C ASN A 54 5.68 -6.01 13.93
N VAL A 55 4.67 -5.27 14.37
CA VAL A 55 3.69 -4.63 13.48
C VAL A 55 4.36 -3.58 12.60
N VAL A 56 5.24 -2.75 13.17
CA VAL A 56 5.97 -1.73 12.41
C VAL A 56 6.88 -2.41 11.38
N LYS A 57 7.68 -3.41 11.78
CA LYS A 57 8.52 -4.21 10.86
C LYS A 57 7.70 -4.79 9.71
N TYR A 58 6.55 -5.39 10.02
CA TYR A 58 5.66 -5.96 9.02
C TYR A 58 5.09 -4.93 8.04
N LYS A 59 4.61 -3.78 8.54
CA LYS A 59 4.08 -2.72 7.68
C LYS A 59 5.17 -2.12 6.79
N LEU A 60 6.38 -1.91 7.32
CA LEU A 60 7.53 -1.44 6.53
C LEU A 60 7.89 -2.43 5.42
N ASP A 61 7.97 -3.72 5.73
CA ASP A 61 8.23 -4.79 4.74
C ASP A 61 7.14 -4.84 3.66
N HIS A 62 5.86 -4.71 4.04
CA HIS A 62 4.75 -4.63 3.09
C HIS A 62 4.83 -3.42 2.17
N MET A 63 5.11 -2.23 2.73
CA MET A 63 5.28 -1.03 1.93
C MET A 63 6.43 -1.16 0.94
N ARG A 64 7.58 -1.68 1.41
CA ARG A 64 8.73 -1.94 0.54
C ARG A 64 8.38 -2.89 -0.62
N ARG A 65 7.77 -4.04 -0.33
CA ARG A 65 7.37 -5.01 -1.37
C ARG A 65 6.39 -4.40 -2.35
N ARG A 66 5.44 -3.58 -1.87
CA ARG A 66 4.50 -2.89 -2.74
C ARG A 66 5.23 -1.93 -3.68
N THR A 67 6.17 -1.13 -3.18
CA THR A 67 6.99 -0.23 -4.01
C THR A 67 7.84 -0.99 -5.03
N GLU A 68 8.46 -2.11 -4.63
CA GLU A 68 9.23 -2.96 -5.55
C GLU A 68 8.36 -3.61 -6.64
N THR A 69 7.13 -4.03 -6.29
CA THR A 69 6.16 -4.54 -7.28
C THR A 69 5.72 -3.44 -8.23
N ASP A 70 5.39 -2.25 -7.71
CA ASP A 70 4.97 -1.13 -8.53
C ASP A 70 6.08 -0.73 -9.52
N GLU A 71 7.35 -0.71 -9.10
CA GLU A 71 8.51 -0.50 -9.98
C GLU A 71 8.59 -1.54 -11.11
N ARG A 72 8.38 -2.82 -10.81
CA ARG A 72 8.36 -3.88 -11.83
C ARG A 72 7.21 -3.71 -12.81
N ASP A 73 6.02 -3.37 -12.30
CA ASP A 73 4.84 -3.14 -13.13
C ASP A 73 5.06 -1.93 -14.06
N PHE A 74 5.82 -0.91 -13.62
CA PHE A 74 6.25 0.18 -14.49
C PHE A 74 7.26 -0.26 -15.55
N THR A 75 8.20 -1.17 -15.24
CA THR A 75 9.13 -1.70 -16.26
C THR A 75 8.47 -2.64 -17.26
N ASN A 76 7.43 -3.36 -16.84
CA ASN A 76 6.69 -4.31 -17.67
C ASN A 76 5.40 -3.70 -18.23
N TRP A 77 5.31 -2.38 -18.28
CA TRP A 77 4.13 -1.70 -18.80
C TRP A 77 3.92 -2.06 -20.29
N ALA A 78 2.65 -2.16 -20.70
CA ALA A 78 2.32 -2.43 -22.08
C ALA A 78 2.46 -1.14 -22.90
N SER A 79 3.48 -1.10 -23.74
CA SER A 79 3.75 0.03 -24.64
C SER A 79 2.81 0.07 -25.83
N PHE A 80 2.30 -1.09 -26.27
CA PHE A 80 1.46 -1.19 -27.45
C PHE A 80 0.12 -1.86 -27.16
N LYS A 81 -0.93 -1.39 -27.84
CA LYS A 81 -2.28 -1.94 -27.73
C LYS A 81 -2.91 -2.09 -29.11
N CYS A 82 -3.52 -3.26 -29.34
CA CYS A 82 -4.26 -3.50 -30.56
C CYS A 82 -5.68 -2.92 -30.47
N PRO A 83 -6.14 -2.07 -31.41
CA PRO A 83 -7.47 -1.47 -31.36
C PRO A 83 -8.60 -2.48 -31.63
N ILE A 84 -8.32 -3.63 -32.26
CA ILE A 84 -9.34 -4.61 -32.65
C ILE A 84 -9.54 -5.68 -31.58
N CYS A 85 -8.45 -6.34 -31.16
CA CYS A 85 -8.53 -7.45 -30.20
C CYS A 85 -8.21 -7.03 -28.76
N SER A 86 -7.86 -5.76 -28.52
CA SER A 86 -7.47 -5.22 -27.20
C SER A 86 -6.30 -5.94 -26.53
N SER A 87 -5.52 -6.73 -27.29
CA SER A 87 -4.29 -7.34 -26.79
C SER A 87 -3.23 -6.26 -26.55
N THR A 88 -2.50 -6.40 -25.45
CA THR A 88 -1.47 -5.48 -25.00
C THR A 88 -0.10 -6.13 -25.10
N PHE A 89 0.88 -5.37 -25.55
CA PHE A 89 2.25 -5.85 -25.77
C PHE A 89 3.26 -4.89 -25.16
N THR A 90 4.40 -5.41 -24.74
CA THR A 90 5.48 -4.63 -24.10
C THR A 90 6.59 -4.29 -25.10
N ASP A 91 7.45 -3.31 -24.79
CA ASP A 91 8.64 -2.98 -25.60
C ASP A 91 9.58 -4.19 -25.85
N LEU A 92 9.55 -5.21 -24.97
CA LEU A 92 10.38 -6.41 -25.13
C LEU A 92 9.89 -7.32 -26.27
N GLU A 93 8.62 -7.18 -26.66
CA GLU A 93 7.97 -7.98 -27.71
C GLU A 93 8.05 -7.32 -29.08
N ASP A 94 8.73 -6.17 -29.18
CA ASP A 94 8.85 -5.33 -30.38
C ASP A 94 9.32 -6.12 -31.62
N ASN A 95 10.35 -6.94 -31.45
CA ASN A 95 10.89 -7.80 -32.51
C ASN A 95 9.89 -8.84 -33.04
N GLN A 96 8.89 -9.23 -32.25
CA GLN A 96 7.85 -10.17 -32.66
C GLN A 96 6.68 -9.46 -33.37
N LEU A 97 6.51 -8.16 -33.09
CA LEU A 97 5.47 -7.33 -33.69
C LEU A 97 5.93 -6.71 -35.01
N PHE A 98 7.23 -6.45 -35.17
CA PHE A 98 7.75 -5.76 -36.35
C PHE A 98 7.59 -6.59 -37.62
N ASP A 99 6.87 -6.04 -38.61
CA ASP A 99 6.77 -6.62 -39.94
C ASP A 99 7.74 -5.93 -40.92
N PRO A 100 8.81 -6.61 -41.38
CA PRO A 100 9.80 -6.02 -42.28
C PRO A 100 9.25 -5.63 -43.66
N MET A 101 8.12 -6.19 -44.08
CA MET A 101 7.53 -5.90 -45.38
C MET A 101 6.77 -4.57 -45.39
N THR A 102 6.16 -4.21 -44.26
CA THR A 102 5.34 -3.00 -44.14
C THR A 102 5.97 -1.92 -43.28
N GLY A 103 7.01 -2.27 -42.51
CA GLY A 103 7.74 -1.34 -41.65
C GLY A 103 6.95 -0.90 -40.43
N THR A 104 5.85 -1.59 -40.08
CA THR A 104 4.97 -1.27 -38.96
C THR A 104 4.87 -2.42 -37.96
N PHE A 105 4.45 -2.10 -36.73
CA PHE A 105 4.20 -3.08 -35.68
C PHE A 105 2.81 -3.67 -35.82
N ARG A 106 2.71 -5.00 -35.89
CA ARG A 106 1.46 -5.73 -36.12
C ARG A 106 1.19 -6.72 -35.00
N CYS A 107 -0.05 -6.75 -34.56
CA CYS A 107 -0.53 -7.68 -33.55
C CYS A 107 -0.32 -9.14 -33.99
N THR A 108 0.21 -9.97 -33.10
CA THR A 108 0.46 -11.40 -33.36
C THR A 108 -0.80 -12.23 -33.57
N PHE A 109 -1.96 -11.76 -33.09
CA PHE A 109 -3.23 -12.50 -33.17
C PHE A 109 -4.09 -12.12 -34.39
N CYS A 110 -4.16 -10.83 -34.72
CA CYS A 110 -5.07 -10.33 -35.75
C CYS A 110 -4.36 -9.55 -36.87
N HIS A 111 -3.02 -9.46 -36.85
CA HIS A 111 -2.17 -8.79 -37.84
C HIS A 111 -2.51 -7.33 -38.13
N THR A 112 -3.32 -6.72 -37.26
CA THR A 112 -3.66 -5.30 -37.29
C THR A 112 -2.53 -4.50 -36.69
N GLU A 113 -2.28 -3.31 -37.23
CA GLU A 113 -1.33 -2.36 -36.68
C GLU A 113 -1.66 -2.06 -35.22
N VAL A 114 -0.65 -2.12 -34.36
CA VAL A 114 -0.80 -1.78 -32.93
C VAL A 114 -0.50 -0.30 -32.73
N GLU A 115 -1.18 0.31 -31.77
CA GLU A 115 -1.03 1.72 -31.42
C GLU A 115 -0.27 1.83 -30.09
N GLU A 116 0.51 2.91 -29.91
CA GLU A 116 1.15 3.19 -28.63
C GLU A 116 0.10 3.52 -27.55
N ASP A 117 0.19 2.86 -26.40
CA ASP A 117 -0.72 3.12 -25.28
C ASP A 117 -0.20 4.29 -24.43
N GLU A 118 -0.36 5.53 -24.91
CA GLU A 118 0.03 6.74 -24.16
C GLU A 118 -0.65 6.82 -22.78
N SER A 119 -1.80 6.15 -22.58
CA SER A 119 -2.51 6.12 -21.30
C SER A 119 -1.84 5.22 -20.27
N ALA A 120 -1.05 4.24 -20.73
CA ALA A 120 -0.28 3.34 -19.89
C ALA A 120 1.11 3.89 -19.54
N MET A 121 1.54 5.02 -20.13
CA MET A 121 2.87 5.58 -19.87
C MET A 121 3.08 5.85 -18.37
N PRO A 122 4.14 5.28 -17.77
CA PRO A 122 4.52 5.60 -16.41
C PRO A 122 4.75 7.10 -16.29
N LYS A 123 3.98 7.75 -15.41
CA LYS A 123 4.36 9.10 -14.95
C LYS A 123 5.78 9.00 -14.39
N LYS A 124 6.67 9.93 -14.75
CA LYS A 124 8.09 10.02 -14.34
C LYS A 124 8.36 9.92 -12.82
N ASP A 125 7.31 9.86 -12.02
CA ASP A 125 7.31 9.85 -10.55
C ASP A 125 7.70 8.50 -9.94
N ALA A 126 7.62 7.38 -10.68
CA ALA A 126 7.87 6.03 -10.15
C ALA A 126 9.26 5.86 -9.52
N HIS A 127 10.32 6.22 -10.25
CA HIS A 127 11.70 6.12 -9.76
C HIS A 127 11.98 7.10 -8.60
N THR A 128 11.27 8.23 -8.58
CA THR A 128 11.36 9.21 -7.48
C THR A 128 10.72 8.65 -6.19
N LEU A 129 9.73 7.76 -6.31
CA LEU A 129 8.98 7.22 -5.20
C LEU A 129 9.81 6.27 -4.33
N LEU A 130 10.65 5.42 -4.93
CA LEU A 130 11.54 4.52 -4.20
C LEU A 130 12.62 5.28 -3.42
N ALA A 131 13.26 6.26 -4.06
CA ALA A 131 14.28 7.09 -3.41
C ALA A 131 13.69 7.82 -2.18
N ARG A 132 12.51 8.44 -2.34
CA ARG A 132 11.79 9.09 -1.24
C ARG A 132 11.39 8.11 -0.14
N PHE A 133 10.94 6.90 -0.50
CA PHE A 133 10.58 5.88 0.47
C PHE A 133 11.79 5.50 1.34
N ASN A 134 12.95 5.29 0.72
CA ASN A 134 14.17 4.93 1.43
C ASN A 134 14.62 6.05 2.38
N GLU A 135 14.67 7.31 1.91
CA GLU A 135 15.02 8.47 2.73
C GLU A 135 14.09 8.63 3.95
N GLN A 136 12.79 8.43 3.77
CA GLN A 136 11.82 8.58 4.86
C GLN A 136 11.81 7.42 5.85
N THR A 137 12.15 6.21 5.41
CA THR A 137 12.11 5.01 6.24
C THR A 137 13.41 4.70 6.97
N GLU A 138 14.55 5.18 6.46
CA GLU A 138 15.86 5.07 7.13
C GLU A 138 15.83 5.41 8.64
N PRO A 139 15.27 6.55 9.10
CA PRO A 139 15.26 6.87 10.52
C PRO A 139 14.43 5.88 11.36
N ILE A 140 13.41 5.24 10.76
CA ILE A 140 12.60 4.23 11.45
C ILE A 140 13.39 2.94 11.57
N TYR A 141 14.10 2.52 10.52
CA TYR A 141 14.97 1.34 10.57
C TYR A 141 16.11 1.48 11.59
N ALA A 142 16.66 2.68 11.76
CA ALA A 142 17.68 2.93 12.78
C ALA A 142 17.20 2.72 14.23
N LEU A 143 15.88 2.76 14.47
CA LEU A 143 15.26 2.59 15.79
C LEU A 143 14.78 1.14 16.05
N LEU A 144 14.85 0.25 15.05
CA LEU A 144 14.26 -1.10 15.05
C LEU A 144 15.26 -2.24 15.26
#